data_AF-X0X6U5-F1
#
_entry.id   AF-X0X6U5-F1
#
_cell.length_a   1.000
_cell.length_b   1.000
_cell.length_c   1.000
_cell.angle_alpha   90.00
_cell.angle_beta   90.00
_cell.angle_gamma   90.00
#
_symmetry.space_group_name_H-M   'P 1'
#
loop_
_entity.id
_entity.type
_entity.pdbx_description
1 polymer ?
#
loop_
_entity_poly.entity_id
_entity_poly.type
_entity_poly.pdbx_seq_one_letter_code
_entity_poly.pdbx_strand_id
1 'polypeptide(L)'
;MTRTVGTIVRGIRAPMITEGDDIVEIVVNALLESSKSEEYKFSDRDVVGVTESVVARSQGNYVSVDDVANEVSDNFGGMLGVVFPILSRNRFSLILKGIARGSKYVHLLLSYPGDEVGNPLMDIDTMGELG
;
A
#
# COMPACT_ATOMS: atom_id res chain seq x y z
N MET A 1 -34.99 -8.14 20.67
CA MET A 1 -34.75 -8.31 19.23
C MET A 1 -33.36 -8.85 19.02
N THR A 2 -33.25 -10.05 18.45
CA THR A 2 -31.98 -10.74 18.24
C THR A 2 -31.37 -10.24 16.94
N ARG A 3 -30.50 -9.22 17.02
CA ARG A 3 -29.70 -8.79 15.88
C ARG A 3 -28.65 -9.88 15.62
N THR A 4 -28.86 -10.71 14.59
CA THR A 4 -27.98 -11.84 14.24
C THR A 4 -26.94 -11.51 13.19
N VAL A 5 -27.02 -10.32 12.57
CA VAL A 5 -26.09 -9.85 11.54
C VAL A 5 -25.18 -8.76 12.11
N GLY A 6 -23.87 -8.97 11.92
CA GLY A 6 -22.81 -8.05 12.31
C GLY A 6 -22.51 -7.01 11.23
N THR A 7 -21.25 -6.92 10.82
CA THR A 7 -20.77 -6.01 9.78
C THR A 7 -20.99 -6.60 8.39
N ILE A 8 -21.49 -5.81 7.45
CA ILE A 8 -21.64 -6.19 6.03
C ILE A 8 -20.52 -5.49 5.24
N VAL A 9 -19.81 -6.24 4.40
CA VAL A 9 -18.76 -5.71 3.51
C VAL A 9 -19.19 -5.91 2.06
N ARG A 10 -19.07 -4.88 1.23
CA ARG A 10 -19.40 -4.91 -0.20
C ARG A 10 -18.25 -4.34 -1.02
N GLY A 11 -17.87 -5.04 -2.09
CA GLY A 11 -16.95 -4.52 -3.10
C GLY A 11 -17.71 -3.72 -4.15
N ILE A 12 -17.54 -2.40 -4.17
CA ILE A 12 -18.23 -1.51 -5.11
C ILE A 12 -17.25 -1.07 -6.19
N ARG A 13 -17.65 -1.18 -7.45
CA ARG A 13 -16.87 -0.68 -8.58
C ARG A 13 -17.14 0.82 -8.74
N ALA A 14 -16.12 1.63 -8.51
CA ALA A 14 -16.14 3.07 -8.75
C ALA A 14 -15.39 3.42 -10.06
N PRO A 15 -15.59 4.61 -10.62
CA PRO A 15 -14.77 5.14 -11.72
C PRO A 15 -13.28 5.20 -11.39
N MET A 16 -12.44 5.40 -12.41
CA MET A 16 -11.02 5.66 -12.20
C MET A 16 -10.82 7.01 -11.52
N ILE A 17 -10.14 7.01 -10.37
CA ILE A 17 -9.88 8.21 -9.58
C ILE A 17 -8.53 8.79 -9.99
N THR A 18 -8.54 10.09 -10.28
CA THR A 18 -7.43 10.91 -10.75
C THR A 18 -7.23 12.14 -9.86
N GLU A 19 -6.10 12.82 -10.03
CA GLU A 19 -5.78 14.02 -9.27
C GLU A 19 -6.78 15.14 -9.56
N GLY A 20 -7.26 15.81 -8.50
CA GLY A 20 -8.28 16.86 -8.55
C GLY A 20 -9.72 16.37 -8.38
N ASP A 21 -9.95 15.06 -8.37
CA ASP A 21 -11.31 14.51 -8.26
C ASP A 21 -11.95 14.73 -6.88
N ASP A 22 -13.25 15.04 -6.88
CA ASP A 22 -14.06 15.05 -5.65
C ASP A 22 -14.42 13.62 -5.24
N ILE A 23 -13.59 13.08 -4.34
CA ILE A 23 -13.78 11.71 -3.82
C ILE A 23 -15.09 11.53 -3.06
N VAL A 24 -15.62 12.59 -2.43
CA VAL A 24 -16.85 12.48 -1.64
C VAL A 24 -18.01 12.29 -2.59
N GLU A 25 -18.09 13.12 -3.63
CA GLU A 25 -19.12 13.01 -4.66
C GLU A 25 -19.03 11.68 -5.40
N ILE A 26 -17.84 11.26 -5.83
CA ILE A 26 -17.63 9.98 -6.54
C ILE A 26 -18.10 8.79 -5.69
N VAL A 27 -17.70 8.75 -4.41
CA VAL A 27 -18.05 7.65 -3.51
C VAL A 27 -19.55 7.62 -3.23
N VAL A 28 -20.16 8.78 -2.96
CA VAL A 28 -21.61 8.87 -2.72
C VAL A 28 -22.39 8.43 -3.95
N ASN A 29 -22.01 8.89 -5.15
CA ASN A 29 -22.68 8.51 -6.39
C ASN A 29 -22.55 7.00 -6.67
N ALA A 30 -21.35 6.44 -6.55
CA ALA A 30 -21.12 5.00 -6.74
C ALA A 30 -21.93 4.14 -5.75
N LEU A 31 -22.03 4.58 -4.49
CA LEU A 31 -22.84 3.93 -3.47
C LEU A 31 -24.34 3.98 -3.79
N LEU A 32 -24.85 5.15 -4.17
CA LEU A 32 -26.26 5.33 -4.51
C LEU A 32 -26.65 4.52 -5.75
N GLU A 33 -25.81 4.51 -6.79
CA GLU A 33 -26.02 3.70 -8.00
C GLU A 33 -25.96 2.19 -7.71
N SER A 34 -24.98 1.76 -6.91
CA SER A 34 -24.85 0.37 -6.48
C SER A 34 -26.07 -0.07 -5.65
N SER A 35 -26.55 0.77 -4.72
CA SER A 35 -27.72 0.47 -3.88
C SER A 35 -29.00 0.27 -4.69
N LYS A 36 -29.16 1.03 -5.78
CA LYS A 36 -30.29 0.89 -6.71
C LYS A 36 -30.18 -0.38 -7.56
N SER A 37 -28.99 -0.69 -8.06
CA SER A 37 -28.75 -1.85 -8.95
C SER A 37 -28.79 -3.19 -8.21
N GLU A 38 -28.25 -3.24 -7.00
CA GLU A 38 -28.12 -4.45 -6.17
C GLU A 38 -29.17 -4.53 -5.05
N GLU A 39 -30.17 -3.63 -5.10
CA GLU A 39 -31.35 -3.59 -4.24
C GLU A 39 -31.08 -3.67 -2.73
N TYR A 40 -30.02 -3.01 -2.26
CA TYR A 40 -29.72 -2.89 -0.83
C TYR A 40 -30.01 -1.50 -0.29
N LYS A 41 -30.21 -1.42 1.02
CA LYS A 41 -30.52 -0.17 1.72
C LYS A 41 -29.41 0.18 2.69
N PHE A 42 -29.10 1.46 2.78
CA PHE A 42 -28.32 2.02 3.86
C PHE A 42 -29.18 2.12 5.12
N SER A 43 -28.58 1.84 6.27
CA SER A 43 -29.19 2.07 7.58
C SER A 43 -28.82 3.45 8.11
N ASP A 44 -29.64 3.98 9.03
CA ASP A 44 -29.26 5.20 9.75
C ASP A 44 -27.92 4.98 10.46
N ARG A 45 -26.97 5.90 10.21
CA ARG A 45 -25.59 5.88 10.73
C ARG A 45 -24.70 4.75 10.21
N ASP A 46 -24.94 4.26 8.99
CA ASP A 46 -23.94 3.46 8.29
C ASP A 46 -22.65 4.26 8.08
N VAL A 47 -21.50 3.59 8.21
CA VAL A 47 -20.17 4.19 8.04
C VAL A 47 -19.56 3.70 6.74
N VAL A 48 -19.11 4.63 5.91
CA VAL A 48 -18.39 4.36 4.67
C VAL A 48 -16.89 4.56 4.92
N GLY A 49 -16.12 3.49 4.72
CA GLY A 49 -14.66 3.53 4.76
C GLY A 49 -14.07 3.64 3.37
N VAL A 50 -13.19 4.61 3.16
CA VAL A 50 -12.38 4.76 1.94
C VAL A 50 -10.92 4.63 2.35
N THR A 51 -10.13 3.88 1.59
CA THR A 51 -8.70 3.72 1.90
C THR A 51 -7.95 5.01 1.62
N GLU A 52 -6.97 5.33 2.46
CA GLU A 52 -6.13 6.52 2.31
C GLU A 52 -5.43 6.59 0.95
N SER A 53 -5.09 5.44 0.36
CA SER A 53 -4.51 5.39 -0.98
C SER A 53 -5.38 6.09 -2.03
N VAL A 54 -6.71 5.99 -1.93
CA VAL A 54 -7.65 6.66 -2.84
C VAL A 54 -7.63 8.18 -2.62
N VAL A 55 -7.62 8.61 -1.37
CA VAL A 55 -7.52 10.02 -0.99
C VAL A 55 -6.20 10.63 -1.48
N ALA A 56 -5.09 9.92 -1.28
CA ALA A 56 -3.77 10.36 -1.75
C ALA A 56 -3.75 10.52 -3.28
N ARG A 57 -4.43 9.63 -4.03
CA ARG A 57 -4.51 9.75 -5.49
C ARG A 57 -5.25 11.00 -5.92
N SER A 58 -6.40 11.29 -5.33
CA SER A 58 -7.18 12.47 -5.70
C SER A 58 -6.51 13.78 -5.31
N GLN A 59 -5.71 13.76 -4.23
CA GLN A 59 -4.93 14.91 -3.81
C GLN A 59 -3.62 15.09 -4.59
N GLY A 60 -3.24 14.15 -5.46
CA GLY A 60 -1.91 14.16 -6.08
C GLY A 60 -0.77 14.02 -5.07
N ASN A 61 -1.07 13.54 -3.87
CA ASN A 61 -0.15 13.56 -2.74
C ASN A 61 0.75 12.32 -2.75
N TYR A 62 1.81 12.37 -3.57
CA TYR A 62 2.77 11.30 -3.72
C TYR A 62 4.15 11.73 -3.28
N VAL A 63 4.86 10.82 -2.60
CA VAL A 63 6.28 10.96 -2.29
C VAL A 63 7.09 10.45 -3.48
N SER A 64 7.94 11.31 -4.05
CA SER A 64 8.83 10.93 -5.14
C SER A 64 10.10 10.24 -4.63
N VAL A 65 10.83 9.59 -5.54
CA VAL A 65 12.15 9.00 -5.21
C VAL A 65 13.16 10.08 -4.79
N ASP A 66 13.03 11.29 -5.34
CA ASP A 66 13.90 12.42 -5.01
C ASP A 66 13.62 12.92 -3.59
N ASP A 67 12.34 13.01 -3.20
CA ASP A 67 11.96 13.39 -1.83
C ASP A 67 12.55 12.41 -0.81
N VAL A 68 12.43 11.10 -1.05
CA VAL A 68 13.05 10.09 -0.18
C VAL A 68 14.56 10.23 -0.14
N ALA A 69 15.21 10.47 -1.29
CA ALA A 69 16.66 10.57 -1.35
C ALA A 69 17.19 11.79 -0.58
N ASN A 70 16.53 12.95 -0.73
CA ASN A 70 16.88 14.18 -0.02
C ASN A 70 16.71 13.98 1.49
N GLU A 71 15.55 13.46 1.91
CA GLU A 71 15.26 13.23 3.34
C GLU A 71 16.27 12.23 3.96
N VAL A 72 16.63 11.17 3.23
CA VAL A 72 17.64 10.21 3.69
C VAL A 72 19.02 10.86 3.80
N SER A 73 19.40 11.71 2.85
CA SER A 73 20.69 12.39 2.87
C SER A 73 20.80 13.38 4.04
N ASP A 74 19.77 14.19 4.22
CA ASP A 74 19.71 15.23 5.24
C ASP A 74 19.75 14.65 6.67
N ASN A 75 19.11 13.50 6.87
CA ASN A 75 19.02 12.87 8.19
C ASN A 75 20.10 11.81 8.45
N PHE A 76 20.61 11.13 7.42
CA PHE A 76 21.38 9.89 7.58
C PHE A 76 22.61 9.73 6.65
N GLY A 77 23.02 10.75 5.89
CA GLY A 77 23.92 10.71 4.71
C GLY A 77 25.30 9.99 4.76
N GLY A 78 25.59 9.22 5.81
CA GLY A 78 26.69 8.26 5.89
C GLY A 78 26.28 6.83 5.48
N MET A 79 26.40 5.89 6.41
CA MET A 79 26.09 4.47 6.22
C MET A 79 24.71 4.16 6.80
N LEU A 80 23.88 3.48 6.03
CA LEU A 80 22.51 3.16 6.43
C LEU A 80 22.28 1.65 6.42
N GLY A 81 21.74 1.12 7.52
CA GLY A 81 21.31 -0.27 7.63
C GLY A 81 19.84 -0.41 7.25
N VAL A 82 19.55 -1.24 6.25
CA VAL A 82 18.17 -1.62 5.88
C VAL A 82 17.95 -3.05 6.35
N VAL A 83 17.08 -3.21 7.34
CA VAL A 83 16.92 -4.47 8.08
C VAL A 83 15.60 -5.12 7.71
N PHE A 84 15.68 -6.39 7.34
CA PHE A 84 14.58 -7.27 6.96
C PHE A 84 13.55 -6.59 6.04
N PRO A 85 13.96 -6.02 4.88
CA PRO A 85 12.99 -5.43 3.97
C PRO A 85 12.18 -6.51 3.23
N ILE A 86 10.97 -6.15 2.83
CA ILE A 86 10.22 -6.88 1.80
C ILE A 86 10.87 -6.60 0.44
N LEU A 87 11.32 -7.62 -0.31
CA LEU A 87 11.98 -7.43 -1.61
C LEU A 87 11.00 -7.34 -2.79
N SER A 88 9.88 -6.66 -2.59
CA SER A 88 8.88 -6.48 -3.64
C SER A 88 9.37 -5.54 -4.74
N ARG A 89 9.42 -6.01 -5.99
CA ARG A 89 9.69 -5.16 -7.16
C ARG A 89 8.69 -4.02 -7.30
N ASN A 90 7.43 -4.23 -6.93
CA ASN A 90 6.36 -3.26 -7.15
C ASN A 90 6.22 -2.24 -6.02
N ARG A 91 6.66 -2.58 -4.80
CA ARG A 91 6.53 -1.71 -3.63
C ARG A 91 7.86 -1.18 -3.09
N PHE A 92 8.88 -2.03 -3.02
CA PHE A 92 10.11 -1.69 -2.32
C PHE A 92 11.19 -1.14 -3.24
N SER A 93 11.18 -1.49 -4.53
CA SER A 93 12.23 -1.06 -5.47
C SER A 93 12.42 0.46 -5.52
N LEU A 94 11.34 1.24 -5.54
CA LEU A 94 11.39 2.70 -5.55
C LEU A 94 11.89 3.27 -4.23
N ILE A 95 11.48 2.68 -3.10
CA ILE A 95 11.92 3.07 -1.76
C ILE A 95 13.42 2.80 -1.60
N LEU A 96 13.87 1.60 -1.94
CA LEU A 96 15.29 1.23 -1.91
C LEU A 96 16.12 2.12 -2.84
N LYS A 97 15.59 2.49 -4.01
CA LYS A 97 16.24 3.43 -4.92
C LYS A 97 16.41 4.81 -4.29
N GLY A 98 15.41 5.30 -3.57
CA GLY A 98 15.51 6.55 -2.80
C GLY A 98 16.58 6.47 -1.72
N ILE A 99 16.53 5.42 -0.89
CA ILE A 99 17.52 5.17 0.17
C ILE A 99 18.94 5.11 -0.39
N ALA A 100 19.14 4.34 -1.46
CA ALA A 100 20.45 4.16 -2.09
C ALA A 100 20.99 5.46 -2.72
N ARG A 101 20.12 6.36 -3.18
CA ARG A 101 20.52 7.68 -3.70
C ARG A 101 20.88 8.67 -2.59
N GLY A 102 20.21 8.58 -1.44
CA GLY A 102 20.46 9.46 -0.29
C GLY A 102 21.61 9.01 0.63
N SER A 103 22.08 7.76 0.50
CA SER A 103 23.10 7.18 1.38
C SER A 103 24.42 6.96 0.64
N LYS A 104 25.55 7.04 1.35
CA LYS A 104 26.86 6.69 0.78
C LYS A 104 27.06 5.18 0.67
N TYR A 105 26.60 4.45 1.68
CA TYR A 105 26.63 2.99 1.73
C TYR A 105 25.33 2.46 2.32
N VAL A 106 24.79 1.41 1.72
CA VAL A 106 23.60 0.70 2.23
C VAL A 106 24.01 -0.71 2.64
N HIS A 107 23.83 -1.04 3.91
CA HIS A 107 23.99 -2.39 4.43
C HIS A 107 22.61 -3.06 4.49
N LEU A 108 22.40 -4.08 3.64
CA LEU A 108 21.15 -4.80 3.57
C LEU A 108 21.23 -6.07 4.44
N LEU A 109 20.44 -6.12 5.51
CA LEU A 109 20.28 -7.32 6.32
C LEU A 109 19.00 -8.02 5.88
N LEU A 110 19.15 -9.13 5.16
CA LEU A 110 18.03 -9.92 4.66
C LEU A 110 17.64 -10.98 5.68
N SER A 111 16.35 -11.28 5.72
CA SER A 111 15.89 -12.54 6.29
C SER A 111 16.31 -13.64 5.32
N TYR A 112 16.82 -14.76 5.84
CA TYR A 112 17.20 -15.92 5.03
C TYR A 112 16.34 -17.11 5.49
N PRO A 113 15.78 -17.91 4.56
CA PRO A 113 15.92 -17.88 3.10
C PRO A 113 14.89 -17.01 2.36
N GLY A 114 13.98 -16.34 3.09
CA GLY A 114 12.92 -15.49 2.53
C GLY A 114 12.96 -14.07 3.07
N ASP A 115 12.26 -13.13 2.44
CA ASP A 115 12.16 -11.74 2.91
C ASP A 115 11.34 -11.60 4.22
N GLU A 116 11.05 -10.37 4.65
CA GLU A 116 10.31 -10.09 5.89
C GLU A 116 8.98 -10.85 6.03
N VAL A 117 8.30 -11.07 4.90
CA VAL A 117 6.97 -11.70 4.86
C VAL A 117 7.03 -13.14 4.33
N GLY A 118 8.23 -13.71 4.23
CA GLY A 118 8.45 -15.10 3.84
C GLY A 118 8.44 -15.35 2.34
N ASN A 119 8.55 -14.32 1.48
CA ASN A 119 8.76 -14.57 0.05
C ASN A 119 10.15 -15.16 -0.15
N PRO A 120 10.29 -16.30 -0.84
CA PRO A 120 11.59 -16.94 -1.05
C PRO A 120 12.53 -16.01 -1.83
N LEU A 121 13.71 -15.74 -1.26
CA LEU A 121 14.80 -15.05 -1.95
C LEU A 121 15.54 -15.99 -2.90
N MET A 122 15.54 -17.27 -2.53
CA MET A 122 16.17 -18.36 -3.21
C MET A 122 15.18 -19.53 -3.28
N ASP A 123 15.38 -20.39 -4.27
CA ASP A 123 14.61 -21.61 -4.41
C ASP A 123 14.93 -22.56 -3.25
N ILE A 124 13.94 -22.78 -2.38
CA ILE A 124 14.12 -23.55 -1.14
C ILE A 124 14.39 -25.02 -1.44
N ASP A 125 13.79 -25.58 -2.49
CA ASP A 125 13.99 -26.97 -2.89
C ASP A 125 15.42 -27.16 -3.39
N THR A 126 15.90 -26.26 -4.25
CA THR A 126 17.28 -26.23 -4.74
C THR A 126 18.29 -26.12 -3.60
N MET A 127 17.99 -25.30 -2.58
CA MET A 127 18.85 -25.20 -1.40
C MET A 127 18.91 -26.52 -0.64
N GLY A 128 17.76 -27.18 -0.42
CA GLY A 128 17.73 -28.50 0.21
C GLY A 128 18.49 -29.57 -0.57
N GLU A 129 18.47 -29.51 -1.90
CA GLU A 129 19.23 -30.42 -2.77
C GLU A 129 20.75 -30.20 -2.70
N LEU A 130 21.19 -28.95 -2.50
CA LEU A 130 22.61 -28.57 -2.47
C LEU A 130 23.25 -28.67 -1.08
N GLY A 131 22.45 -28.79 0.00
CA GLY A 131 22.90 -28.94 1.39
C GLY A 131 23.05 -27.62 2.14
#